data_AF-A0A7C7JSF7-F1
#
_entry.id   AF-A0A7C7JSF7-F1
#
_cell.length_a   1.000
_cell.length_b   1.000
_cell.length_c   1.000
_cell.angle_alpha   90.00
_cell.angle_beta   90.00
_cell.angle_gamma   90.00
#
_symmetry.space_group_name_H-M   'P 1'
#
loop_
_entity.id
_entity.type
_entity.pdbx_description
1 polymer ?
#
loop_
_entity_poly.entity_id
_entity_poly.type
_entity_poly.pdbx_seq_one_letter_code
_entity_poly.pdbx_strand_id
1 'polypeptide(L)' 'MSLIAFHRFLIAAAILFCLGFGLWEFLAAREGGGAGAVALALIFTLLGIVLIVYLVHLGRFLGYDEGSAPKE' A
#
# COMPACT_ATOMS: atom_id res chain seq x y z
N MET A 1 -13.93 12.58 -13.98
CA MET A 1 -13.23 11.95 -12.84
C MET A 1 -11.91 11.41 -13.36
N SER A 2 -10.77 11.91 -12.90
CA SER A 2 -9.47 11.52 -13.43
C SER A 2 -9.13 10.07 -13.06
N LEU A 3 -8.81 9.24 -14.05
CA LEU A 3 -8.37 7.85 -13.87
C LEU A 3 -7.21 7.73 -12.87
N ILE A 4 -6.35 8.75 -12.79
CA ILE A 4 -5.24 8.81 -11.83
C ILE A 4 -5.74 8.81 -10.38
N ALA A 5 -6.79 9.58 -10.05
CA ALA A 5 -7.31 9.66 -8.69
C ALA A 5 -7.98 8.34 -8.28
N PHE A 6 -8.72 7.72 -9.20
CA PHE A 6 -9.33 6.40 -9.00
C PHE A 6 -8.27 5.31 -8.79
N HIS A 7 -7.21 5.31 -9.59
CA HIS A 7 -6.12 4.34 -9.45
C HIS A 7 -5.41 4.51 -8.10
N ARG A 8 -5.19 5.75 -7.64
CA ARG A 8 -4.60 6.03 -6.33
C ARG A 8 -5.47 5.53 -5.17
N PHE A 9 -6.80 5.60 -5.32
CA PHE A 9 -7.75 5.03 -4.37
C PHE A 9 -7.66 3.50 -4.30
N LEU A 10 -7.60 2.82 -5.45
CA LEU A 10 -7.45 1.36 -5.50
C LEU A 10 -6.15 0.88 -4.84
N ILE A 11 -5.03 1.58 -5.07
CA ILE A 11 -3.75 1.26 -4.43
C ILE A 11 -3.84 1.48 -2.91
N ALA A 12 -4.44 2.59 -2.46
CA ALA A 12 -4.64 2.84 -1.03
C ALA A 12 -5.49 1.75 -0.35
N ALA A 13 -6.59 1.33 -0.99
CA ALA A 13 -7.43 0.24 -0.50
C ALA A 13 -6.66 -1.10 -0.48
N ALA A 14 -5.87 -1.38 -1.51
CA ALA A 14 -5.04 -2.59 -1.56
C ALA A 14 -3.96 -2.61 -0.47
N ILE A 15 -3.34 -1.47 -0.15
CA ILE A 15 -2.39 -1.34 0.97
C ILE A 15 -3.07 -1.66 2.29
N LEU A 16 -4.24 -1.04 2.56
CA LEU A 16 -5.00 -1.29 3.79
C LEU A 16 -5.40 -2.76 3.92
N PHE A 17 -5.84 -3.37 2.81
CA PHE A 17 -6.18 -4.79 2.78
C PHE A 17 -4.95 -5.67 3.07
N CYS A 18 -3.82 -5.40 2.42
CA CYS A 18 -2.59 -6.17 2.61
C CYS A 18 -2.05 -6.08 4.04
N LEU A 19 -2.03 -4.88 4.63
CA LEU A 19 -1.59 -4.68 6.01
C LEU A 19 -2.56 -5.29 7.01
N GLY A 20 -3.87 -5.11 6.81
CA GLY A 20 -4.90 -5.68 7.68
C GLY A 20 -4.88 -7.21 7.66
N PHE A 21 -4.84 -7.81 6.47
CA PHE A 21 -4.76 -9.26 6.30
C PHE A 21 -3.44 -9.83 6.81
N GLY A 22 -2.31 -9.17 6.53
CA GLY A 22 -1.00 -9.59 7.01
C GLY A 22 -0.90 -9.57 8.54
N LEU A 23 -1.44 -8.53 9.18
CA LEU A 23 -1.50 -8.44 10.64
C LEU A 23 -2.44 -9.50 11.24
N TRP A 24 -3.59 -9.74 10.60
CA TRP A 24 -4.54 -10.76 11.04
C TRP A 24 -3.94 -12.16 10.98
N GLU A 25 -3.32 -12.54 9.86
CA GLU A 25 -2.63 -13.82 9.72
C GLU A 25 -1.46 -13.97 10.69
N PHE A 26 -0.76 -12.87 10.99
CA PHE A 26 0.31 -12.89 12.00
C PHE A 26 -0.24 -13.16 13.41
N LEU A 27 -1.38 -12.57 13.78
CA LEU A 27 -2.08 -12.88 15.04
C LEU A 27 -2.59 -14.33 15.06
N ALA A 28 -3.17 -14.80 13.95
CA ALA A 28 -3.64 -16.18 13.82
C ALA A 28 -2.49 -17.19 13.92
N ALA A 29 -1.33 -16.88 13.34
CA ALA A 29 -0.12 -17.69 13.48
C ALA A 29 0.37 -17.77 14.94
N ARG A 30 0.21 -16.69 15.72
CA ARG A 30 0.58 -16.65 17.14
C ARG A 30 -0.35 -17.49 18.02
N GLU A 31 -1.61 -17.64 17.63
CA GLU A 31 -2.61 -18.47 18.33
C GLU A 31 -2.54 -19.96 17.98
N GLY A 32 -1.62 -20.37 17.11
CA GLY A 32 -1.43 -21.76 16.68
C GLY A 32 -1.57 -21.99 15.18
N GLY A 33 -1.72 -20.93 14.39
CA GLY A 33 -1.72 -21.01 12.92
C GLY A 33 -0.39 -21.57 12.39
N GLY A 34 -0.49 -22.62 11.58
CA GLY A 34 0.66 -23.32 11.01
C GLY A 34 1.52 -22.45 10.09
N ALA A 35 2.68 -22.97 9.67
CA ALA A 35 3.68 -22.24 8.87
C ALA A 35 3.13 -21.56 7.60
N GLY A 36 2.01 -22.04 7.03
CA GLY A 36 1.33 -21.41 5.91
C GLY A 36 0.78 -20.00 6.22
N ALA A 37 0.30 -19.77 7.44
CA ALA A 37 -0.21 -18.48 7.88
C ALA A 37 0.90 -17.41 7.93
N VAL A 38 2.07 -17.81 8.44
CA VAL A 38 3.26 -16.94 8.49
C VAL A 38 3.73 -16.59 7.08
N ALA A 39 3.72 -17.54 6.14
CA ALA A 39 4.12 -17.29 4.75
C ALA A 39 3.17 -16.29 4.06
N LEU A 40 1.84 -16.47 4.24
CA LEU A 40 0.84 -15.52 3.72
C LEU A 40 0.98 -14.14 4.34
N ALA A 41 1.16 -14.05 5.67
CA ALA A 41 1.40 -12.79 6.36
C ALA A 41 2.62 -12.05 5.80
N LEU A 42 3.72 -12.78 5.56
CA LEU A 42 4.94 -12.21 4.98
C LEU A 42 4.73 -11.68 3.56
N ILE A 43 4.10 -12.48 2.69
CA ILE A 43 3.84 -12.10 1.30
C ILE A 43 2.96 -10.85 1.24
N PHE A 44 1.85 -10.82 1.98
CA PHE A 44 0.94 -9.69 1.98
C PHE A 44 1.57 -8.43 2.59
N THR A 45 2.35 -8.58 3.66
CA THR A 45 3.09 -7.47 4.24
C THR A 45 4.09 -6.89 3.23
N LEU A 46 4.83 -7.75 2.52
CA LEU A 46 5.82 -7.34 1.53
C LEU A 46 5.16 -6.65 0.32
N LEU A 47 4.03 -7.17 -0.17
CA LEU A 47 3.21 -6.52 -1.19
C LEU A 47 2.71 -5.14 -0.73
N GLY A 48 2.23 -5.03 0.52
CA GLY A 48 1.79 -3.78 1.11
C GLY A 48 2.90 -2.73 1.14
N ILE A 49 4.12 -3.11 1.56
CA ILE A 49 5.29 -2.22 1.57
C ILE A 49 5.64 -1.76 0.16
N VAL A 50 5.67 -2.67 -0.82
CA VAL A 50 5.95 -2.33 -2.23
C VAL A 50 4.93 -1.34 -2.77
N LEU A 51 3.63 -1.53 -2.48
CA LEU A 51 2.59 -0.60 -2.89
C LEU A 51 2.72 0.78 -2.20
N ILE A 52 3.08 0.82 -0.92
CA ILE A 52 3.35 2.09 -0.20
C ILE A 52 4.49 2.83 -0.89
N VAL A 53 5.60 2.15 -1.15
CA VAL A 53 6.76 2.73 -1.84
C VAL A 53 6.35 3.25 -3.21
N TYR A 54 5.60 2.46 -3.98
CA TYR A 54 5.08 2.85 -5.28
C TYR A 54 4.21 4.12 -5.19
N LEU A 55 3.31 4.20 -4.22
CA LEU A 55 2.41 5.35 -4.05
C LEU A 55 3.17 6.61 -3.58
N VAL A 56 4.13 6.48 -2.67
CA VAL A 56 5.00 7.60 -2.25
C VAL A 56 5.84 8.10 -3.42
N HIS A 57 6.38 7.19 -4.23
CA HIS A 57 7.19 7.53 -5.40
C HIS A 57 6.35 8.23 -6.47
N LEU A 58 5.13 7.73 -6.73
CA LEU A 58 4.15 8.38 -7.61
C LEU A 58 3.70 9.74 -7.07
N GLY A 59 3.43 9.85 -5.77
CA GLY A 59 3.02 11.09 -5.11
C GLY A 59 4.09 12.17 -5.22
N ARG A 60 5.38 11.78 -5.17
CA ARG A 60 6.50 12.68 -5.40
C ARG A 60 6.59 13.14 -6.86
N PHE A 61 6.32 12.25 -7.82
CA PHE A 61 6.32 12.59 -9.25
C PHE A 61 5.12 13.46 -9.66
N LEU A 62 3.94 13.22 -9.09
CA LEU A 62 2.73 13.96 -9.40
C LEU A 62 2.62 15.29 -8.60
N GLY A 63 3.35 15.39 -7.47
CA GLY A 63 3.39 16.58 -6.61
C GLY A 63 4.51 17.59 -6.96
N TYR A 64 5.20 17.44 -8.09
CA TYR A 64 6.23 18.38 -8.55
C TYR A 64 5.74 19.38 -9.60
N ASP A 65 4.45 19.75 -9.64
CA ASP A 65 4.00 20.80 -10.57
C ASP A 65 2.80 21.64 -10.09
N GLU A 66 2.64 21.85 -8.78
CA GLU A 66 1.75 22.90 -8.24
C GLU A 66 2.53 24.01 -7.49
N GLY A 67 3.83 24.16 -7.79
CA GLY A 67 4.67 25.21 -7.19
C GLY A 67 5.50 26.01 -8.20
N SER A 68 5.39 25.72 -9.50
CA SER A 68 6.19 26.32 -10.57
C SER A 68 5.47 27.43 -11.33
N ALA A 69 4.23 27.80 -10.97
CA ALA A 69 3.58 28.96 -11.55
C ALA A 69 4.29 30.24 -11.06
N PRO A 70 5.02 30.97 -11.93
CA PRO A 70 5.58 32.25 -11.56
C PRO A 70 4.44 33.18 -11.16
N LYS A 71 4.64 33.87 -10.05
CA LYS A 71 3.78 34.95 -9.59
C LYS A 71 4.09 36.16 -10.47
N GLU A 72 3.32 36.38 -11.53
CA GLU A 72 3.28 37.65 -12.28
C GLU A 72 1.84 38.01 -12.64
#